data_AF-A0A7X7NYI5-F1
#
_entry.id   AF-A0A7X7NYI5-F1
#
_cell.length_a   1.000
_cell.length_b   1.000
_cell.length_c   1.000
_cell.angle_alpha   90.00
_cell.angle_beta   90.00
_cell.angle_gamma   90.00
#
_symmetry.space_group_name_H-M   'P 1'
#
loop_
_entity.id
_entity.type
_entity.pdbx_description
1 polymer ?
#
loop_
_entity_poly.entity_id
_entity_poly.type
_entity_poly.pdbx_seq_one_letter_code
_entity_poly.pdbx_strand_id
1 'polypeptide(L)' 'MLYSCIRAILRIILLFLGLRIEGINNIPQTGPAIVAANHVSIWDPIVVAVAINRPVHF' A
#
# COMPACT_ATOMS: atom_id res chain seq x y z
N MET A 1 6.57 11.01 -9.83
CA MET A 1 6.09 10.38 -11.08
C MET A 1 6.44 8.90 -11.14
N LEU A 2 7.74 8.53 -11.13
CA LEU A 2 8.16 7.12 -11.18
C LEU A 2 7.55 6.26 -10.05
N TYR A 3 7.58 6.72 -8.81
CA TYR A 3 6.94 6.04 -7.67
C TYR A 3 5.47 5.72 -7.91
N SER A 4 4.69 6.73 -8.31
CA SER A 4 3.25 6.59 -8.56
C SER A 4 2.97 5.62 -9.72
N CYS A 5 3.78 5.63 -10.79
CA CYS A 5 3.65 4.70 -11.90
C CYS A 5 3.96 3.26 -11.48
N ILE A 6 5.09 3.03 -10.80
CA ILE A 6 5.47 1.69 -10.31
C ILE A 6 4.41 1.17 -9.34
N ARG A 7 3.95 2.00 -8.40
CA ARG A 7 2.90 1.63 -7.44
C ARG A 7 1.59 1.25 -8.14
N ALA A 8 1.19 1.98 -9.17
CA ALA A 8 -0.02 1.65 -9.94
C ALA A 8 0.11 0.31 -10.68
N ILE A 9 1.27 0.06 -11.32
CA ILE A 9 1.56 -1.20 -12.01
C ILE A 9 1.54 -2.36 -11.02
N LEU A 10 2.25 -2.24 -9.89
CA LEU A 10 2.30 -3.27 -8.85
C LEU A 10 0.92 -3.51 -8.22
N ARG A 11 0.08 -2.48 -8.09
CA ARG A 11 -1.32 -2.65 -7.65
C ARG A 11 -2.11 -3.55 -8.57
N ILE A 12 -2.02 -3.32 -9.87
CA ILE A 12 -2.72 -4.15 -10.86
C ILE A 12 -2.21 -5.59 -10.77
N ILE A 13 -0.89 -5.79 -10.75
CA ILE A 13 -0.29 -7.14 -10.64
C ILE A 13 -0.76 -7.84 -9.37
N LEU A 14 -0.69 -7.17 -8.21
CA LEU A 14 -1.06 -7.78 -6.93
C LEU A 14 -2.56 -8.06 -6.83
N LEU A 15 -3.43 -7.26 -7.47
CA LEU A 15 -4.85 -7.58 -7.56
C LEU A 15 -5.09 -8.91 -8.29
N PHE A 16 -4.37 -9.19 -9.37
CA PHE A 16 -4.43 -10.50 -10.05
C PHE A 16 -3.82 -11.63 -9.22
N LEU A 17 -2.90 -11.32 -8.30
CA LEU A 17 -2.30 -12.28 -7.37
C LEU A 17 -3.11 -12.43 -6.06
N GLY A 18 -4.32 -11.88 -5.97
CA GLY A 18 -5.22 -12.08 -4.85
C GLY A 18 -5.13 -11.05 -3.72
N LEU A 19 -4.57 -9.86 -3.98
CA LEU A 19 -4.61 -8.74 -3.03
C LEU A 19 -6.05 -8.38 -2.69
N ARG A 20 -6.39 -8.46 -1.40
CA ARG A 20 -7.66 -8.00 -0.83
C ARG A 20 -7.40 -6.78 0.04
N ILE A 21 -8.18 -5.73 -0.18
CA ILE A 21 -8.07 -4.48 0.56
C ILE A 21 -9.42 -4.22 1.22
N GLU A 22 -9.43 -4.17 2.54
CA GLU A 22 -10.62 -3.88 3.35
C GLU A 22 -10.34 -2.68 4.25
N GLY A 23 -11.37 -1.89 4.57
CA GLY A 23 -11.24 -0.76 5.50
C GLY A 23 -10.42 0.42 5.01
N ILE A 24 -10.22 0.59 3.68
CA ILE A 24 -9.41 1.68 3.11
C ILE A 24 -9.88 3.09 3.56
N ASN A 25 -11.16 3.24 3.86
CA ASN A 25 -11.77 4.49 4.32
C ASN A 25 -11.35 4.87 5.76
N ASN A 26 -10.75 3.95 6.52
CA ASN A 26 -10.25 4.22 7.86
C ASN A 26 -8.92 4.99 7.85
N ILE A 27 -8.27 5.11 6.69
CA ILE A 27 -6.99 5.80 6.56
C ILE A 27 -7.22 7.32 6.57
N PRO A 28 -6.54 8.08 7.47
CA PRO A 28 -6.62 9.53 7.47
C PRO A 28 -6.20 10.12 6.11
N GLN A 29 -7.11 10.86 5.49
CA GLN A 29 -6.87 11.53 4.20
C GLN A 29 -5.86 12.67 4.33
N THR A 30 -5.79 13.29 5.51
CA THR A 30 -4.93 14.43 5.81
C THR A 30 -4.21 14.23 7.14
N GLY A 31 -3.08 14.90 7.31
CA GLY A 31 -2.30 14.85 8.54
C GLY A 31 -1.33 13.66 8.62
N PRO A 32 -0.51 13.62 9.69
CA PRO A 32 0.43 12.54 9.94
C PRO A 32 -0.31 11.25 10.27
N ALA A 33 0.23 10.13 9.80
CA ALA A 33 -0.26 8.79 10.13
C ALA A 33 0.94 7.84 10.20
N ILE A 34 0.92 6.94 11.17
CA ILE A 34 1.86 5.83 11.27
C ILE A 34 1.11 4.57 10.86
N VAL A 35 1.68 3.83 9.92
CA VAL A 35 1.15 2.54 9.47
C VAL A 35 1.94 1.46 10.16
N ALA A 36 1.28 0.69 11.02
CA ALA A 36 1.86 -0.50 11.64
C ALA A 36 1.29 -1.73 10.93
N ALA A 37 2.17 -2.61 10.45
CA ALA A 37 1.83 -3.88 9.85
C ALA A 37 2.55 -5.02 10.59
N ASN A 38 1.98 -6.22 10.53
CA ASN A 38 2.73 -7.43 10.86
C ASN A 38 3.87 -7.64 9.85
N HIS A 39 4.93 -8.35 10.25
CA HIS A 39 6.06 -8.65 9.37
C HIS A 39 6.13 -10.15 9.05
N VAL A 40 5.61 -10.53 7.88
CA VAL A 40 5.57 -11.91 7.38
C VAL A 40 6.66 -12.12 6.32
N SER A 41 6.98 -11.09 5.52
CA SER A 41 7.89 -11.25 4.39
C SER A 41 8.61 -9.96 4.00
N ILE A 42 9.67 -10.09 3.21
CA ILE A 42 10.34 -8.93 2.60
C ILE A 42 9.45 -8.12 1.64
N TRP A 43 8.30 -8.68 1.22
CA TRP A 43 7.35 -8.02 0.34
C TRP A 43 6.40 -7.07 1.07
N ASP A 44 6.36 -7.10 2.40
CA ASP A 44 5.40 -6.33 3.19
C ASP A 44 5.45 -4.83 2.89
N PRO A 45 6.63 -4.18 2.75
CA PRO A 45 6.69 -2.77 2.37
C PRO A 45 6.01 -2.47 1.03
N ILE A 46 6.14 -3.38 0.05
CA ILE A 46 5.54 -3.23 -1.27
C ILE A 46 4.02 -3.37 -1.18
N VAL A 47 3.53 -4.41 -0.48
CA VAL A 47 2.11 -4.67 -0.30
C VAL A 47 1.43 -3.51 0.43
N VAL A 48 2.04 -3.01 1.51
CA VAL A 48 1.55 -1.86 2.28
C VAL A 48 1.52 -0.59 1.43
N ALA A 49 2.60 -0.28 0.70
CA ALA A 49 2.67 0.90 -0.16
C ALA A 49 1.61 0.90 -1.27
N VAL A 50 1.26 -0.27 -1.77
CA VAL A 50 0.28 -0.47 -2.84
C VAL A 50 -1.16 -0.45 -2.33
N ALA A 51 -1.41 -1.03 -1.15
CA ALA A 51 -2.75 -1.13 -0.56
C ALA A 51 -3.29 0.23 -0.08
N ILE A 52 -2.42 1.11 0.39
CA ILE A 52 -2.79 2.41 0.99
C ILE A 52 -3.01 3.47 -0.09
N ASN A 53 -4.00 4.36 0.10
CA ASN A 53 -4.39 5.41 -0.85
C ASN A 53 -3.55 6.71 -0.73
N ARG A 54 -2.50 6.73 0.09
CA ARG A 54 -1.52 7.83 0.25
C ARG A 54 -0.08 7.32 0.06
N PRO A 55 0.91 8.18 -0.23
CA PRO A 55 2.31 7.77 -0.22
C PRO A 55 2.72 7.23 1.15
N VAL A 56 3.52 6.17 1.15
CA VAL A 56 4.09 5.55 2.35
C VAL A 56 5.61 5.70 2.28
N HIS A 57 6.19 6.11 3.40
CA HIS A 57 7.63 6.21 3.61
C HIS A 57 8.00 5.22 4.71
N PHE A 58 9.05 4.42 4.46
CA PHE A 58 9.56 3.39 5.38
C PHE A 58 10.87 3.85 6.00
#